data_AF-A0A399F9S9-F1
#
_entry.id   AF-A0A399F9S9-F1
#
_cell.length_a   1.000
_cell.length_b   1.000
_cell.length_c   1.000
_cell.angle_alpha   90.00
_cell.angle_beta   90.00
_cell.angle_gamma   90.00
#
_symmetry.space_group_name_H-M   'P 1'
#
loop_
_entity.id
_entity.type
_entity.pdbx_description
1 polymer ?
#
loop_
_entity_poly.entity_id
_entity_poly.type
_entity_poly.pdbx_seq_one_letter_code
_entity_poly.pdbx_strand_id
1 'polypeptide(L)' 'MAKRLVEGEDYYLEGGLYVFTGKYLLERGYCCGSRCRHCPYPRAAQNEAVRRRLEGHPIRSPAEFEAALKAVEQ' A
#
# COMPACT_ATOMS: atom_id res chain seq x y z
N MET A 1 -1.84 20.08 -1.31
CA MET A 1 -2.33 20.02 -2.70
C MET A 1 -2.96 18.65 -2.89
N ALA A 2 -4.27 18.55 -3.08
CA ALA A 2 -4.92 17.27 -3.35
C ALA A 2 -4.49 16.82 -4.75
N LYS A 3 -3.76 15.70 -4.85
CA LYS A 3 -3.37 15.13 -6.13
C LYS A 3 -4.63 14.70 -6.88
N ARG A 4 -4.77 15.15 -8.13
CA ARG A 4 -5.86 14.73 -9.01
C ARG A 4 -5.56 13.30 -9.46
N LEU A 5 -6.45 12.37 -9.14
CA LEU A 5 -6.36 10.99 -9.58
C LEU A 5 -6.63 10.94 -11.09
N VAL A 6 -5.76 10.28 -11.85
CA VAL A 6 -5.91 10.12 -13.30
C VAL A 6 -6.35 8.69 -13.61
N GLU A 7 -7.46 8.56 -14.32
CA GLU A 7 -7.93 7.27 -14.84
C GLU A 7 -6.91 6.70 -15.85
N GLY A 8 -6.52 5.44 -15.66
CA GLY A 8 -5.49 4.75 -16.44
C GLY A 8 -4.09 4.80 -15.81
N GLU A 9 -3.80 5.77 -14.93
CA GLU A 9 -2.52 5.86 -14.21
C GLU A 9 -2.66 5.48 -12.73
N ASP A 10 -3.55 6.14 -12.00
CA ASP A 10 -3.74 5.95 -10.55
C ASP A 10 -4.79 4.88 -10.24
N TYR A 11 -5.83 4.81 -11.07
CA TYR A 11 -6.90 3.83 -10.96
C TYR A 11 -7.48 3.51 -12.34
N TYR A 12 -8.15 2.37 -12.45
CA TYR A 12 -8.98 2.02 -13.58
C TYR A 12 -10.30 1.41 -13.09
N LEU A 13 -11.33 1.46 -13.91
CA LEU A 13 -12.62 0.84 -13.61
C LEU A 13 -12.63 -0.58 -14.15
N GLU A 14 -12.81 -1.55 -13.26
CA GLU A 14 -13.00 -2.96 -13.62
C GLU A 14 -14.36 -3.41 -13.08
N GLY A 15 -15.29 -3.76 -13.97
CA GLY A 15 -16.62 -4.25 -13.56
C GLY A 15 -17.44 -3.25 -12.72
N GLY A 16 -17.19 -1.95 -12.86
CA GLY A 16 -17.84 -0.89 -12.08
C GLY A 16 -17.18 -0.63 -10.71
N LEU A 17 -16.05 -1.26 -10.42
CA LEU A 17 -15.26 -1.04 -9.20
C LEU A 17 -14.00 -0.25 -9.53
N TYR A 18 -13.61 0.65 -8.62
CA TYR A 18 -12.34 1.37 -8.68
C TYR A 18 -11.19 0.45 -8.29
N VAL A 19 -10.33 0.12 -9.24
CA VAL A 19 -9.11 -0.65 -9.01
C VAL A 19 -7.92 0.29 -9.04
N PHE A 20 -7.31 0.51 -7.87
CA PHE A 20 -6.09 1.31 -7.77
C PHE A 20 -4.89 0.56 -8.33
N THR A 21 -4.06 1.26 -9.08
CA THR A 21 -2.84 0.70 -9.65
C THR A 21 -1.71 0.65 -8.59
N GLY A 22 -0.65 -0.10 -8.91
CA GLY A 22 0.57 -0.10 -8.11
C GLY A 22 1.20 1.29 -7.98
N LYS A 23 1.03 2.16 -8.98
CA LYS A 23 1.55 3.54 -8.99
C LYS A 23 0.90 4.38 -7.89
N TYR A 24 -0.42 4.35 -7.79
CA TYR A 24 -1.13 5.05 -6.72
C TYR A 24 -0.75 4.52 -5.34
N LEU A 25 -0.61 3.19 -5.18
CA LEU A 25 -0.19 2.58 -3.91
C LEU A 25 1.26 2.93 -3.54
N LEU A 26 2.13 3.16 -4.53
CA LEU A 26 3.49 3.61 -4.33
C LEU A 26 3.51 5.06 -3.83
N GLU A 27 2.73 5.94 -4.46
CA GLU A 27 2.64 7.34 -4.05
C GLU A 27 1.95 7.54 -2.70
N ARG A 28 1.04 6.64 -2.33
CA ARG A 28 0.48 6.57 -0.97
C ARG A 28 1.57 6.36 0.09
N GLY A 29 2.70 5.75 -0.27
CA GLY A 29 3.86 5.61 0.61
C GLY A 29 3.74 4.56 1.71
N TYR A 30 2.70 3.72 1.71
CA TYR A 30 2.63 2.57 2.63
C TYR A 30 1.80 1.38 2.16
N CYS A 31 2.17 0.18 2.64
CA CYS A 31 1.33 -1.01 2.55
C CYS A 31 0.29 -1.01 3.67
N CYS A 32 -0.99 -1.06 3.31
CA CYS A 32 -2.09 -1.12 4.28
C CYS A 32 -2.34 -2.53 4.85
N GLY A 33 -1.60 -3.55 4.40
CA GLY A 33 -1.78 -4.94 4.86
C GLY A 33 -3.07 -5.63 4.37
N SER A 34 -3.75 -5.09 3.34
CA SER A 34 -4.96 -5.70 2.75
C SER A 34 -4.67 -6.86 1.76
N ARG A 35 -3.40 -7.26 1.62
CA ARG A 35 -2.96 -8.34 0.71
C ARG A 35 -3.41 -8.16 -0.75
N CYS A 36 -3.18 -6.96 -1.28
CA CYS A 36 -3.51 -6.56 -2.65
C CYS A 36 -2.68 -7.37 -3.67
N ARG A 37 -3.30 -7.83 -4.77
CA ARG A 37 -2.61 -8.61 -5.82
C ARG A 37 -1.51 -7.84 -6.55
N HIS A 38 -1.64 -6.52 -6.68
CA HIS A 38 -0.70 -5.64 -7.39
C HIS A 38 0.06 -4.69 -6.45
N CYS A 39 0.37 -5.14 -5.23
CA CYS A 39 1.11 -4.31 -4.29
C CYS A 39 2.54 -4.05 -4.81
N PRO A 40 3.01 -2.79 -4.90
CA PRO A 40 4.34 -2.46 -5.43
C PRO A 40 5.47 -2.77 -4.44
N TYR A 41 5.15 -2.98 -3.16
CA TYR A 41 6.13 -3.20 -2.10
C TYR A 41 6.67 -4.64 -2.07
N PRO A 42 7.89 -4.88 -1.56
CA PRO A 42 8.44 -6.23 -1.46
C PRO A 42 7.58 -7.13 -0.57
N ARG A 43 7.57 -8.44 -0.85
CA ARG A 43 6.75 -9.42 -0.11
C ARG A 43 7.03 -9.41 1.39
N ALA A 44 8.27 -9.16 1.82
CA ALA A 44 8.63 -9.06 3.23
C ALA A 44 7.87 -7.92 3.93
N ALA A 45 7.85 -6.73 3.31
CA ALA A 45 7.11 -5.57 3.81
C ALA A 45 5.59 -5.79 3.80
N GLN A 46 5.08 -6.46 2.77
CA GLN A 46 3.67 -6.83 2.70
C GLN A 46 3.29 -7.77 3.85
N ASN A 47 4.12 -8.77 4.13
CA ASN A 47 3.88 -9.73 5.21
C ASN A 47 3.90 -9.04 6.58
N GLU A 48 4.85 -8.14 6.84
CA GLU A 48 4.88 -7.36 8.08
C GLU A 48 3.64 -6.47 8.21
N ALA A 49 3.25 -5.76 7.14
CA ALA A 49 2.04 -4.94 7.16
C ALA A 49 0.75 -5.77 7.40
N VAL A 50 0.67 -6.96 6.82
CA VAL A 50 -0.43 -7.91 7.07
C VAL A 50 -0.40 -8.40 8.52
N ARG A 51 0.77 -8.77 9.05
CA ARG A 51 0.95 -9.22 10.44
C ARG A 51 0.46 -8.16 11.42
N ARG A 52 0.99 -6.94 11.30
CA ARG A 52 0.59 -5.79 12.14
C ARG A 52 -0.91 -5.52 12.07
N ARG A 53 -1.53 -5.66 10.89
CA ARG A 53 -2.97 -5.49 10.72
C ARG A 53 -3.77 -6.59 11.44
N LEU A 54 -3.33 -7.85 11.39
CA LEU A 54 -3.95 -8.96 12.11
C LEU A 54 -3.82 -8.79 13.63
N GLU A 55 -2.72 -8.22 14.10
CA GLU A 55 -2.47 -7.86 15.50
C GLU A 55 -3.26 -6.61 15.96
N GLY A 56 -4.09 -6.01 15.11
CA GLY A 56 -4.89 -4.83 15.44
C GLY A 56 -4.14 -3.50 15.38
N HIS A 57 -2.90 -3.49 14.87
CA HIS A 57 -2.04 -2.31 14.76
C HIS A 57 -1.75 -1.96 13.29
N PRO A 58 -2.78 -1.61 12.48
CA PRO A 58 -2.58 -1.37 11.06
C PRO A 58 -1.68 -0.16 10.82
N ILE A 59 -0.84 -0.25 9.80
CA ILE A 59 -0.05 0.88 9.29
C ILE A 59 -1.00 1.89 8.66
N ARG A 60 -1.04 3.11 9.20
CA ARG A 60 -1.93 4.18 8.71
C ARG A 60 -1.18 5.32 8.03
N SER A 61 0.14 5.37 8.20
CA SER A 61 0.97 6.48 7.75
C SER A 61 2.21 6.00 7.00
N PRO A 62 2.72 6.77 6.01
CA PRO A 62 3.98 6.49 5.33
C PRO A 62 5.16 6.35 6.30
N ALA A 63 5.20 7.20 7.33
CA ALA A 63 6.27 7.17 8.34
C ALA A 63 6.32 5.84 9.11
N GLU A 64 5.16 5.29 9.47
CA GLU A 64 5.08 3.99 10.17
C GLU A 64 5.51 2.84 9.26
N PHE A 65 5.24 2.95 7.96
CA PHE A 65 5.66 1.96 6.99
C PHE A 65 7.16 2.00 6.72
N GLU A 66 7.72 3.19 6.60
CA GLU A 66 9.16 3.36 6.43
C GLU A 66 9.92 2.83 7.65
N ALA A 67 9.41 3.07 8.86
CA ALA A 67 9.97 2.48 10.08
C ALA A 67 9.92 0.95 10.06
N ALA A 68 8.80 0.37 9.60
CA ALA A 68 8.66 -1.07 9.45
C ALA A 68 9.59 -1.65 8.37
N LEU A 69 9.79 -0.94 7.25
CA LEU A 69 10.72 -1.33 6.20
C LEU A 69 12.18 -1.33 6.70
N LYS A 70 12.59 -0.27 7.39
CA LYS A 70 13.93 -0.17 8.00
C LYS A 70 14.17 -1.29 9.02
N ALA A 71 13.14 -1.77 9.70
CA ALA A 71 13.25 -2.89 10.63
C ALA A 71 13.46 -4.25 9.93
N VAL A 72 13.10 -4.37 8.65
CA VAL A 72 13.21 -5.60 7.84
C VAL A 72 14.54 -5.67 7.07
N GLU A 73 15.21 -4.54 6.83
CA GLU A 73 16.53 -4.44 6.15
C GLU A 73 17.75 -4.62 7.09
N GLN A 74 17.67 -5.48 8.12
CA GLN A 74 18.79 -5.85 8.99
C GLN A 74 19.21 -7.30 8.83
#